data_AF-A0A4Q2ZAV6-F1
#
_entry.id   AF-A0A4Q2ZAV6-F1
#
_cell.length_a   1.000
_cell.length_b   1.000
_cell.length_c   1.000
_cell.angle_alpha   90.00
_cell.angle_beta   90.00
_cell.angle_gamma   90.00
#
_symmetry.space_group_name_H-M   'P 1'
#
loop_
_entity.id
_entity.type
_entity.pdbx_description
1 polymer ?
#
loop_
_entity_poly.entity_id
_entity_poly.type
_entity_poly.pdbx_seq_one_letter_code
_entity_poly.pdbx_strand_id
1 'polypeptide(L)'
;MSDLKIHGAIFVALVLIACLFPLVVFLPGLKKAKRKGVAEYGALVARHDRLVAEKWLRGEEVADRSLLEAPELGPSCDIHSLYDSVREMRILPVNKSSLLPLLIALALPLLAASAIEIPLGELIGKVFKTLL
;
A
#
# COMPACT_ATOMS: atom_id res chain seq x y z
N MET A 1 -5.03 34.95 13.67
CA MET A 1 -4.57 34.11 12.54
C MET A 1 -3.63 32.98 12.95
N SER A 2 -2.77 33.13 13.97
CA SER A 2 -1.87 32.06 14.46
C SER A 2 -2.63 30.97 15.21
N ASP A 3 -3.56 31.32 16.10
CA ASP A 3 -4.22 30.35 16.99
C ASP A 3 -5.14 29.37 16.25
N LEU A 4 -5.99 29.84 15.32
CA LEU A 4 -6.83 28.93 14.50
C LEU A 4 -5.99 27.94 13.68
N LYS A 5 -4.87 28.39 13.10
CA LYS A 5 -3.98 27.52 12.32
C LYS A 5 -3.31 26.47 13.20
N ILE A 6 -2.88 26.85 14.40
CA ILE A 6 -2.26 25.94 15.37
C ILE A 6 -3.29 24.91 15.87
N HIS A 7 -4.48 25.35 16.29
CA HIS A 7 -5.53 24.45 16.75
C HIS A 7 -6.05 23.53 15.64
N GLY A 8 -6.21 24.04 14.42
CA GLY A 8 -6.56 23.25 13.25
C GLY A 8 -5.49 22.20 12.91
N ALA A 9 -4.21 22.57 12.94
CA ALA A 9 -3.11 21.64 12.71
C ALA A 9 -3.03 20.54 13.79
N ILE A 10 -3.22 20.90 15.06
CA ILE A 10 -3.27 19.95 16.18
C ILE A 10 -4.46 19.01 16.02
N PHE A 11 -5.64 19.52 15.70
CA PHE A 11 -6.83 18.71 15.45
C PHE A 11 -6.60 17.70 14.31
N VAL A 12 -6.04 18.17 13.19
CA VAL A 12 -5.67 17.31 12.05
C VAL A 12 -4.72 16.20 12.49
N ALA A 13 -3.65 16.56 13.20
CA ALA A 13 -2.66 15.61 13.68
C ALA A 13 -3.28 14.56 14.62
N LEU A 14 -4.12 14.99 15.57
CA LEU A 14 -4.79 14.10 16.52
C LEU A 14 -5.74 13.12 15.82
N VAL A 15 -6.54 13.59 14.85
CA VAL A 15 -7.44 12.71 14.09
C VAL A 15 -6.65 11.73 13.24
N LEU A 16 -5.58 12.17 12.56
CA LEU A 16 -4.72 11.27 11.80
C LEU A 16 -4.07 10.22 12.70
N ILE A 17 -3.57 10.60 13.88
CA ILE A 17 -3.03 9.66 14.86
C ILE A 17 -4.13 8.69 15.31
N ALA A 18 -5.30 9.18 15.70
CA ALA A 18 -6.41 8.33 16.16
C ALA A 18 -6.85 7.32 15.09
N CYS A 19 -6.87 7.71 13.81
CA CYS A 19 -7.23 6.84 12.70
C CYS A 19 -6.11 5.88 12.31
N LEU A 20 -4.83 6.31 12.32
CA LEU A 20 -3.70 5.50 11.85
C LEU A 20 -3.10 4.62 12.95
N PHE A 21 -3.22 5.01 14.22
CA PHE A 21 -2.64 4.28 15.34
C PHE A 21 -3.16 2.82 15.45
N PRO A 22 -4.47 2.55 15.31
CA PRO A 22 -4.97 1.16 15.29
C PRO A 22 -4.34 0.30 14.19
N LEU A 23 -3.96 0.89 13.05
CA LEU A 23 -3.33 0.17 11.94
C LEU A 23 -1.91 -0.28 12.30
N VAL A 24 -1.22 0.43 13.21
CA VAL A 24 0.14 0.11 13.65
C VAL A 24 0.20 -1.27 14.33
N VAL A 25 -0.88 -1.70 14.97
CA VAL A 25 -0.99 -3.01 15.64
C VAL A 25 -0.79 -4.18 14.66
N PHE A 26 -1.13 -3.99 13.38
CA PHE A 26 -0.99 -5.05 12.36
C PHE A 26 0.41 -5.17 11.76
N LEU A 27 1.28 -4.16 11.91
CA LEU A 27 2.64 -4.15 11.33
C LEU A 27 3.49 -5.38 11.69
N PRO A 28 3.61 -5.81 12.97
CA PRO A 28 4.43 -6.97 13.28
C PRO A 28 3.91 -8.26 12.62
N GLY A 29 2.59 -8.43 12.57
CA GLY A 29 1.92 -9.56 11.90
C GLY A 29 2.18 -9.55 10.40
N LEU A 30 1.94 -8.42 9.74
CA LEU A 30 2.16 -8.25 8.30
C LEU A 30 3.64 -8.41 7.91
N LYS A 31 4.56 -7.88 8.72
CA LYS A 31 6.00 -8.04 8.50
C LYS A 31 6.44 -9.50 8.64
N LYS A 32 5.93 -10.20 9.65
CA LYS A 32 6.22 -11.64 9.84
C LYS A 32 5.65 -12.47 8.69
N ALA A 33 4.41 -12.19 8.28
CA ALA A 33 3.78 -12.86 7.15
C ALA A 33 4.54 -12.60 5.84
N LYS A 34 4.94 -11.35 5.56
CA LYS A 34 5.73 -11.01 4.38
C LYS A 34 7.04 -11.79 4.34
N ARG A 35 7.79 -11.77 5.45
CA ARG A 35 9.08 -12.44 5.53
C ARG A 35 8.94 -13.96 5.33
N LYS A 36 7.94 -14.57 5.99
CA LYS A 36 7.66 -16.00 5.85
C LYS A 36 7.30 -16.34 4.39
N GLY A 37 6.35 -15.59 3.81
CA GLY A 37 5.92 -15.81 2.45
C GLY A 37 7.05 -15.61 1.43
N VAL A 38 7.84 -14.54 1.53
CA VAL A 38 8.98 -14.34 0.60
C VAL A 38 9.95 -15.51 0.65
N ALA A 39 10.22 -16.07 1.84
CA ALA A 39 11.09 -17.23 1.98
C ALA A 39 10.47 -18.51 1.36
N GLU A 40 9.21 -18.81 1.67
CA GLU A 40 8.53 -20.03 1.21
C GLU A 40 8.24 -20.01 -0.30
N TYR A 41 7.63 -18.94 -0.80
CA TYR A 41 7.32 -18.79 -2.23
C TYR A 41 8.59 -18.57 -3.05
N GLY A 42 9.60 -17.88 -2.52
CA GLY A 42 10.88 -17.73 -3.19
C GLY A 42 11.61 -19.07 -3.37
N ALA A 43 11.57 -19.94 -2.36
CA ALA A 43 12.12 -21.30 -2.48
C ALA A 43 11.36 -22.14 -3.52
N LEU A 44 10.03 -21.97 -3.63
CA LEU A 44 9.20 -22.65 -4.62
C LEU A 44 9.54 -22.19 -6.05
N VAL A 45 9.62 -20.87 -6.29
CA VAL A 45 10.05 -20.31 -7.59
C VAL A 45 11.46 -20.78 -7.95
N ALA A 46 12.41 -20.71 -7.01
CA ALA A 46 13.78 -21.16 -7.26
C ALA A 46 13.86 -22.65 -7.61
N ARG A 47 13.05 -23.49 -6.96
CA ARG A 47 12.95 -24.92 -7.29
C ARG A 47 12.37 -25.11 -8.68
N HIS A 48 11.27 -24.42 -9.00
CA HIS A 48 10.64 -24.47 -10.32
C HIS A 48 11.62 -24.05 -11.43
N ASP A 49 12.25 -22.89 -11.30
CA ASP A 49 13.17 -22.34 -12.30
C ASP A 49 14.39 -23.24 -12.52
N ARG A 50 14.87 -23.90 -11.44
CA ARG A 50 15.93 -24.90 -11.56
C ARG A 50 15.48 -26.08 -12.41
N LEU A 51 14.30 -26.64 -12.17
CA LEU A 51 13.76 -27.75 -12.97
C LEU A 51 13.54 -27.34 -14.43
N VAL A 52 13.10 -26.11 -14.67
CA VAL A 52 12.97 -25.56 -16.03
C VAL A 52 14.34 -25.46 -16.70
N ALA A 53 15.36 -24.97 -15.99
CA ALA A 53 16.71 -24.87 -16.51
C ALA A 53 17.35 -26.24 -16.79
N GLU A 54 17.16 -27.23 -15.92
CA GLU A 54 17.64 -28.61 -16.12
C GLU A 54 17.04 -29.19 -17.41
N LYS A 55 15.71 -29.16 -17.54
CA LYS A 55 15.02 -29.80 -18.66
C LYS A 55 15.20 -29.07 -20.00
N TRP A 56 15.01 -27.76 -20.04
CA TRP A 56 14.94 -27.02 -21.31
C TRP A 56 16.23 -26.28 -21.66
N LEU A 57 17.05 -25.87 -20.69
CA LEU A 57 18.32 -25.19 -20.98
C LEU A 57 19.49 -26.19 -21.07
N ARG A 58 19.53 -27.19 -20.18
CA ARG A 58 20.60 -28.20 -20.16
C ARG A 58 20.25 -29.49 -20.90
N GLY A 59 18.97 -29.73 -21.18
CA GLY A 59 18.51 -30.97 -21.83
C GLY A 59 18.63 -32.20 -20.92
N GLU A 60 18.71 -31.99 -19.61
CA GLU A 60 18.84 -33.04 -18.60
C GLU A 60 17.49 -33.71 -18.33
N GLU A 61 17.53 -34.99 -17.97
CA GLU A 61 16.33 -35.71 -17.58
C GLU A 61 15.96 -35.40 -16.13
N VAL A 62 14.86 -34.69 -15.93
CA VAL A 62 14.37 -34.33 -14.60
C VAL A 62 13.60 -35.50 -13.97
N ALA A 63 14.07 -35.96 -12.82
CA ALA A 63 13.51 -37.11 -12.08
C ALA A 63 12.15 -36.81 -11.42
N ASP A 64 11.94 -35.60 -10.89
CA ASP A 64 10.66 -35.17 -10.32
C ASP A 64 10.05 -34.04 -11.13
N ARG A 65 9.08 -34.39 -11.99
CA ARG A 65 8.35 -33.45 -12.84
C ARG A 65 7.02 -32.99 -12.26
N SER A 66 6.65 -33.45 -11.06
CA SER A 66 5.37 -33.14 -10.43
C SER A 66 5.07 -31.63 -10.40
N LEU A 67 6.09 -30.81 -10.12
CA LEU A 67 5.97 -29.35 -10.10
C LEU A 67 5.82 -28.73 -11.50
N LEU A 68 6.44 -29.32 -12.53
CA LEU A 68 6.36 -28.85 -13.91
C LEU A 68 5.04 -29.26 -14.59
N GLU A 69 4.46 -30.36 -14.14
CA GLU A 69 3.29 -31.01 -14.74
C GLU A 69 2.01 -30.77 -13.92
N ALA A 70 2.09 -29.97 -12.83
CA ALA A 70 0.96 -29.63 -11.98
C ALA A 70 -0.09 -28.83 -12.78
N PRO A 71 -1.26 -29.41 -13.09
CA PRO A 71 -2.28 -28.76 -13.93
C PRO A 71 -2.86 -27.49 -13.27
N GLU A 72 -2.86 -27.42 -11.93
CA GLU A 72 -3.33 -26.28 -11.16
C GLU A 72 -2.42 -25.04 -11.25
N LEU A 73 -1.12 -25.20 -11.53
CA LEU A 73 -0.13 -24.12 -11.51
C LEU A 73 -0.04 -23.34 -12.85
N GLY A 74 -0.67 -23.82 -13.92
CA GLY A 74 -0.62 -23.17 -15.23
C GLY A 74 -1.67 -22.05 -15.39
N PRO A 75 -2.95 -22.36 -15.67
CA PRO A 75 -3.94 -21.31 -15.99
C PRO A 75 -4.54 -20.61 -14.76
N SER A 76 -4.53 -21.27 -13.60
CA SER A 76 -5.27 -20.82 -12.41
C SER A 76 -4.38 -20.24 -11.30
N CYS A 77 -3.10 -20.60 -11.26
CA CYS A 77 -2.21 -20.24 -10.16
C CYS A 77 -0.73 -20.21 -10.58
N ASP A 78 -0.34 -19.20 -11.37
CA ASP A 78 1.05 -19.02 -11.77
C ASP A 78 1.95 -18.76 -10.54
N ILE A 79 3.02 -19.55 -10.40
CA ILE A 79 3.93 -19.54 -9.25
C ILE A 79 4.62 -18.17 -9.11
N HIS A 80 4.97 -17.54 -10.24
CA HIS A 80 5.60 -16.22 -10.23
C HIS A 80 4.61 -15.15 -9.75
N SER A 81 3.37 -15.19 -10.23
CA SER A 81 2.29 -14.31 -9.80
C SER A 81 2.01 -14.42 -8.29
N LEU A 82 2.07 -15.64 -7.72
CA LEU A 82 1.96 -15.84 -6.28
C LEU A 82 3.12 -15.21 -5.51
N TYR A 83 4.35 -15.42 -5.96
CA TYR A 83 5.53 -14.83 -5.36
C TYR A 83 5.50 -13.29 -5.42
N ASP A 84 5.13 -12.72 -6.57
CA ASP A 84 5.03 -11.27 -6.76
C ASP A 84 3.95 -10.67 -5.85
N SER A 85 2.80 -11.33 -5.71
CA SER A 85 1.75 -10.89 -4.78
C SER A 85 2.25 -10.78 -3.33
N VAL A 86 3.05 -11.75 -2.88
CA VAL A 86 3.65 -11.75 -1.54
C VAL A 86 4.77 -10.71 -1.42
N ARG A 87 5.59 -10.57 -2.47
CA ARG A 87 6.70 -9.61 -2.54
C ARG A 87 6.20 -8.17 -2.53
N GLU A 88 5.11 -7.88 -3.22
CA GLU A 88 4.48 -6.56 -3.30
C GLU A 88 3.58 -6.24 -2.10
N MET A 89 3.30 -7.23 -1.24
CA MET A 89 2.48 -7.03 -0.03
C MET A 89 2.99 -5.84 0.79
N ARG A 90 2.09 -4.91 1.09
CA ARG A 90 2.38 -3.74 1.90
C ARG A 90 2.32 -4.10 3.38
N ILE A 91 3.34 -3.67 4.14
CA ILE A 91 3.40 -3.87 5.59
C ILE A 91 2.52 -2.83 6.31
N LEU A 92 2.37 -1.64 5.72
CA LEU A 92 1.48 -0.59 6.22
C LEU A 92 0.16 -0.67 5.45
N PRO A 93 -0.99 -0.92 6.12
CA PRO A 93 -2.29 -1.04 5.47
C PRO A 93 -2.91 0.33 5.16
N VAL A 94 -2.12 1.22 4.54
CA VAL A 94 -2.53 2.58 4.16
C VAL A 94 -2.34 2.74 2.66
N ASN A 95 -3.37 3.25 1.99
CA ASN A 95 -3.34 3.55 0.57
C ASN A 95 -3.99 4.92 0.29
N LYS A 96 -3.77 5.46 -0.92
CA LYS A 96 -4.31 6.76 -1.33
C LYS A 96 -5.84 6.79 -1.26
N SER A 97 -6.50 5.69 -1.60
CA SER A 97 -7.96 5.54 -1.56
C SER A 97 -8.53 5.59 -0.14
N SER A 98 -7.76 5.22 0.88
CA SER A 98 -8.12 5.35 2.30
C SER A 98 -7.77 6.74 2.86
N LEU A 99 -6.66 7.34 2.42
CA LEU A 99 -6.23 8.66 2.90
C LEU A 99 -7.05 9.81 2.32
N LEU A 100 -7.47 9.73 1.06
CA LEU A 100 -8.14 10.85 0.39
C LEU A 100 -9.50 11.19 1.03
N PRO A 101 -10.41 10.22 1.31
CA PRO A 101 -11.66 10.51 2.01
C PRO A 101 -11.43 11.06 3.41
N LEU A 102 -10.43 10.54 4.13
CA LEU A 102 -10.06 11.01 5.46
C LEU A 102 -9.61 12.48 5.43
N LEU A 103 -8.76 12.84 4.46
CA LEU A 103 -8.32 14.23 4.27
C LEU A 103 -9.45 15.16 3.87
N ILE A 104 -10.36 14.71 2.98
CA ILE A 104 -11.54 15.50 2.58
C ILE A 104 -12.45 15.76 3.79
N ALA A 105 -12.74 14.71 4.57
CA ALA A 105 -13.56 14.82 5.78
C ALA A 105 -12.94 15.78 6.81
N LEU A 106 -11.61 15.85 6.86
CA LEU A 106 -10.86 16.77 7.73
C LEU A 106 -10.84 18.21 7.19
N ALA A 107 -10.71 18.37 5.88
CA ALA A 107 -10.60 19.66 5.23
C ALA A 107 -11.92 20.42 5.24
N LEU A 108 -13.06 19.73 5.08
CA LEU A 108 -14.38 20.36 5.00
C LEU A 108 -14.72 21.24 6.22
N PRO A 109 -14.63 20.76 7.48
CA PRO A 109 -14.89 21.58 8.66
C PRO A 109 -13.91 22.74 8.82
N LEU A 110 -12.62 22.52 8.50
CA LEU A 110 -11.60 23.56 8.61
C LEU A 110 -11.78 24.67 7.58
N LEU A 111 -12.21 24.31 6.36
CA LEU A 111 -12.58 25.26 5.33
C LEU A 111 -13.82 26.06 5.74
N ALA A 112 -14.84 25.39 6.28
CA ALA A 112 -16.04 26.07 6.79
C ALA A 112 -15.71 27.02 7.95
N ALA A 113 -14.88 26.58 8.91
CA ALA A 113 -14.43 27.42 10.02
C ALA A 113 -13.62 28.64 9.53
N SER A 114 -12.71 28.42 8.57
CA SER A 114 -11.92 29.51 7.98
C SER A 114 -12.77 30.49 7.16
N ALA A 115 -13.82 30.00 6.51
CA ALA A 115 -14.77 30.79 5.74
C ALA A 115 -15.62 31.73 6.61
N ILE A 116 -15.87 31.34 7.86
CA ILE A 116 -16.59 32.15 8.84
C ILE A 116 -15.70 33.31 9.33
N GLU A 117 -14.39 33.10 9.47
CA GLU A 117 -13.44 34.17 9.88
C GLU A 117 -12.99 35.08 8.72
N ILE A 118 -12.91 34.56 7.50
CA ILE A 118 -12.49 35.31 6.29
C ILE A 118 -13.46 34.97 5.15
N PRO A 119 -14.17 35.95 4.54
CA PRO A 119 -15.08 35.65 3.45
C PRO A 119 -14.32 34.97 2.29
N LEU A 120 -14.72 33.74 1.94
CA LEU A 120 -14.04 32.87 0.95
C LEU A 120 -13.74 33.56 -0.39
N GLY A 121 -14.55 34.54 -0.78
CA GLY A 121 -14.33 35.34 -1.99
C GLY A 121 -13.00 36.10 -1.98
N GLU A 122 -12.54 36.58 -0.82
CA GLU A 122 -11.25 37.29 -0.70
C GLU A 122 -10.05 36.34 -0.83
N LEU A 123 -10.19 35.10 -0.35
CA LEU A 123 -9.16 34.07 -0.47
C LEU A 123 -8.99 33.62 -1.92
N ILE A 124 -10.08 33.34 -2.63
CA ILE A 124 -10.06 32.99 -4.06
C ILE A 124 -9.44 34.14 -4.86
N GLY A 125 -9.84 35.39 -4.58
CA GLY A 125 -9.27 36.57 -5.23
C GLY A 125 -7.75 36.74 -4.99
N LYS A 126 -7.27 36.45 -3.77
CA LYS A 126 -5.82 36.49 -3.45
C LYS A 126 -5.03 35.36 -4.10
N VAL A 127 -5.55 34.14 -4.11
CA VAL A 127 -4.88 33.00 -4.76
C VAL A 127 -4.78 33.24 -6.27
N PHE A 128 -5.86 33.70 -6.92
CA PHE A 128 -5.83 34.06 -8.34
C PHE A 128 -4.81 35.17 -8.64
N LYS A 129 -4.73 36.21 -7.80
CA LYS A 129 -3.73 37.29 -7.94
C LYS A 129 -2.28 36.88 -7.66
N THR A 130 -2.06 35.74 -7.00
CA THR A 130 -0.70 35.26 -6.67
C THR A 130 -0.21 34.22 -7.68
N LEU A 131 -1.14 33.55 -8.38
CA LEU A 131 -0.86 32.56 -9.42
C LEU A 131 -0.87 33.13 -10.84
N LEU A 132 -1.47 34.31 -11.04
CA LEU A 132 -1.43 35.12 -12.26
C LEU A 132 -0.41 36.25 -12.10
#